data_AF-A0A1H5XF25-F1
#
_entry.id   AF-A0A1H5XF25-F1
#
_cell.length_a   1.000
_cell.length_b   1.000
_cell.length_c   1.000
_cell.angle_alpha   90.00
_cell.angle_beta   90.00
_cell.angle_gamma   90.00
#
_symmetry.space_group_name_H-M   'P 1'
#
loop_
_entity.id
_entity.type
_entity.pdbx_description
1 polymer ?
#
loop_
_entity_poly.entity_id
_entity_poly.type
_entity_poly.pdbx_seq_one_letter_code
_entity_poly.pdbx_strand_id
1 'polypeptide(L)'
;MNRSIFTRYGFAWVTGGFFLVSLVGHWVFGWFAYVQQQAEHAQAANVNGYLIEMMRDTLENWQSEFLQLLWQVAGLALLLHVGSPQSKEGDDRMEAKLDAILRSVDPKEADRLIDEIDRDYAGRHTDHRYIQQIQKRA
;
A
#
# COMPACT_ATOMS: atom_id res chain seq x y z
N MET A 1 -8.11 -24.56 11.73
CA MET A 1 -7.53 -23.77 12.83
C MET A 1 -8.04 -22.33 12.72
N ASN A 2 -9.03 -21.93 13.53
CA ASN A 2 -9.58 -20.57 13.50
C ASN A 2 -8.55 -19.58 14.06
N ARG A 3 -7.80 -18.89 13.17
CA ARG A 3 -6.95 -17.78 13.60
C ARG A 3 -7.86 -16.66 14.13
N SER A 4 -7.66 -16.29 15.40
CA SER A 4 -8.33 -15.19 16.07
C SER A 4 -8.12 -13.87 15.32
N ILE A 5 -9.08 -12.95 15.40
CA ILE A 5 -9.00 -11.60 14.80
C ILE A 5 -7.71 -10.90 15.25
N PHE A 6 -7.28 -11.14 16.49
CA PHE A 6 -6.02 -10.64 17.05
C PHE A 6 -4.78 -11.18 16.31
N THR A 7 -4.78 -12.44 15.89
CA THR A 7 -3.66 -13.03 15.14
C THR A 7 -3.72 -12.69 13.66
N ARG A 8 -4.90 -12.39 13.11
CA ARG A 8 -5.07 -11.98 11.71
C ARG A 8 -4.64 -10.53 11.48
N TYR A 9 -4.91 -9.65 12.45
CA TYR A 9 -4.63 -8.21 12.38
C TYR A 9 -3.57 -7.76 13.38
N GLY A 10 -2.67 -8.65 13.78
CA GLY A 10 -1.66 -8.35 14.82
C GLY A 10 -0.84 -7.10 14.52
N PHE A 11 -0.44 -6.90 13.25
CA PHE A 11 0.25 -5.67 12.82
C PHE A 11 -0.59 -4.41 13.06
N ALA A 12 -1.88 -4.42 12.70
CA ALA A 12 -2.76 -3.27 12.89
C ALA A 12 -2.94 -2.94 14.37
N TRP A 13 -3.05 -3.94 15.24
CA TRP A 13 -3.16 -3.72 16.69
C TRP A 13 -1.88 -3.16 17.30
N VAL A 14 -0.72 -3.70 16.94
CA VAL A 14 0.57 -3.21 17.45
C VAL A 14 0.82 -1.77 16.98
N THR A 15 0.66 -1.50 15.69
CA THR A 15 0.84 -0.15 15.13
C THR A 15 -0.20 0.83 15.67
N GLY A 16 -1.46 0.40 15.80
CA GLY A 16 -2.51 1.21 16.43
C GLY A 16 -2.20 1.52 17.89
N GLY A 17 -1.64 0.58 18.64
CA GLY A 17 -1.16 0.79 20.00
C GLY A 17 -0.06 1.85 20.08
N PHE A 18 0.98 1.72 19.24
CA PHE A 18 2.05 2.73 19.16
C PHE A 18 1.52 4.11 18.76
N PHE A 19 0.58 4.16 17.82
CA PHE A 19 -0.08 5.39 17.40
C PHE A 19 -0.87 6.04 18.54
N LEU A 20 -1.64 5.29 19.31
CA LEU A 20 -2.39 5.84 20.44
C LEU A 20 -1.46 6.35 21.55
N VAL A 21 -0.38 5.62 21.84
CA VAL A 21 0.63 6.06 22.82
C VAL A 21 1.32 7.35 22.35
N SER A 22 1.71 7.44 21.08
CA SER A 22 2.33 8.65 20.55
C SER A 22 1.35 9.81 20.48
N LEU A 23 0.09 9.58 20.13
CA LEU A 23 -0.96 10.59 20.12
C LEU A 23 -1.22 11.16 21.51
N VAL A 24 -1.35 10.30 22.52
CA VAL A 24 -1.48 10.75 23.92
C VAL A 24 -0.24 11.52 24.35
N GLY A 25 0.96 11.03 24.01
CA GLY A 25 2.21 11.73 24.27
C GLY A 25 2.24 13.13 23.65
N HIS A 26 1.88 13.25 22.38
CA HIS A 26 1.82 14.53 21.66
C HIS A 26 0.93 15.55 22.38
N TRP A 27 -0.24 15.12 22.84
CA TRP A 27 -1.16 15.98 23.60
C TRP A 27 -0.58 16.34 24.97
N VAL A 28 -0.10 15.37 25.75
CA VAL A 28 0.48 15.60 27.08
C VAL A 28 1.67 16.56 27.03
N PHE A 29 2.60 16.36 26.09
CA PHE A 29 3.74 17.27 25.91
C PHE A 29 3.30 18.63 25.36
N GLY A 30 2.29 18.67 24.50
CA GLY A 30 1.66 19.89 24.04
C GLY A 30 1.06 20.71 25.20
N TRP A 31 0.50 20.06 26.22
CA TRP A 31 -0.01 20.77 27.40
C TRP A 31 1.11 21.48 28.15
N PHE A 32 2.25 20.81 28.37
CA PHE A 32 3.40 21.43 29.03
C PHE A 32 3.94 22.62 28.22
N ALA A 33 4.03 22.49 26.90
CA ALA A 33 4.44 23.58 26.02
C ALA A 33 3.45 24.76 26.06
N TYR A 34 2.16 24.47 25.97
CA TYR A 34 1.10 25.47 26.02
C TYR A 34 1.09 26.25 27.35
N VAL A 35 1.18 25.55 28.48
CA VAL A 35 1.24 26.20 29.80
C VAL A 35 2.46 27.10 29.92
N GLN A 36 3.62 26.63 29.44
CA GLN A 36 4.86 27.41 29.44
C GLN A 36 4.70 28.69 28.59
N GLN A 37 4.14 28.58 27.39
CA GLN A 37 3.90 29.71 26.49
C GLN A 37 2.91 30.73 27.10
N GLN A 38 1.83 30.26 27.71
CA GLN A 38 0.88 31.14 28.39
C GLN A 38 1.53 31.88 29.56
N ALA A 39 2.38 31.20 30.34
CA ALA A 39 3.13 31.83 31.43
C ALA A 39 4.09 32.92 30.93
N GLU A 40 4.78 32.71 29.80
CA GLU A 40 5.64 33.71 29.15
C GLU A 40 4.87 34.96 28.69
N HIS A 41 3.60 34.79 28.31
CA HIS A 41 2.70 35.88 27.96
C HIS A 41 1.91 36.46 29.15
N ALA A 42 2.21 36.05 30.38
CA ALA A 42 1.48 36.43 31.60
C ALA A 42 -0.04 36.13 31.53
N GLN A 43 -0.42 35.08 30.79
CA GLN A 43 -1.79 34.61 30.67
C GLN A 43 -2.01 33.34 31.49
N ALA A 44 -3.25 33.16 31.97
CA ALA A 44 -3.65 31.91 32.60
C ALA A 44 -3.89 30.83 31.53
N ALA A 45 -3.33 29.63 31.75
CA ALA A 45 -3.62 28.49 30.90
C ALA A 45 -5.10 28.09 31.01
N ASN A 46 -5.74 27.91 29.86
CA ASN A 46 -7.15 27.57 29.74
C ASN A 46 -7.30 26.32 28.87
N VAL A 47 -8.19 25.41 29.27
CA VAL A 47 -8.39 24.13 28.59
C VAL A 47 -8.97 24.32 27.18
N ASN A 48 -9.89 25.27 26.97
CA ASN A 48 -10.50 25.51 25.67
C ASN A 48 -9.48 26.00 24.61
N GLY A 49 -8.59 26.93 24.99
CA GLY A 49 -7.53 27.44 24.13
C GLY A 49 -6.55 26.33 23.76
N TYR A 50 -6.13 25.54 24.75
CA TYR A 50 -5.32 24.36 24.54
C TYR A 50 -5.97 23.35 23.58
N LEU A 51 -7.27 23.03 23.75
CA LEU A 51 -7.97 22.10 22.87
C LEU A 51 -8.00 22.59 21.41
N ILE A 52 -8.27 23.89 21.20
CA ILE A 52 -8.29 24.47 19.85
C ILE A 52 -6.90 24.43 19.22
N GLU A 53 -5.87 24.80 19.97
CA GLU A 53 -4.48 24.79 19.51
C GLU A 53 -4.01 23.37 19.16
N MET A 54 -4.19 22.40 20.06
CA MET A 54 -3.78 21.02 19.79
C MET A 54 -4.60 20.36 18.68
N MET A 55 -5.89 20.71 18.53
CA MET A 55 -6.69 20.26 17.40
C MET A 55 -6.14 20.82 16.08
N ARG A 56 -5.81 22.12 16.04
CA ARG A 56 -5.18 22.74 14.87
C ARG A 56 -3.88 22.03 14.54
N ASP A 57 -2.97 21.91 15.51
CA ASP A 57 -1.65 21.32 15.29
C ASP A 57 -1.75 19.85 14.85
N THR A 58 -2.68 19.08 15.43
CA THR A 58 -2.95 17.69 15.02
C THR A 58 -3.50 17.63 13.59
N LEU A 59 -4.44 18.50 13.23
CA LEU A 59 -5.07 18.52 11.92
C LEU A 59 -4.13 19.06 10.83
N GLU A 60 -3.26 20.02 11.14
CA GLU A 60 -2.23 20.52 10.24
C GLU A 60 -1.22 19.43 9.91
N ASN A 61 -0.74 18.70 10.92
CA ASN A 61 0.13 17.54 10.70
C ASN A 61 -0.58 16.44 9.89
N TRP A 62 -1.85 16.18 10.19
CA TRP A 62 -2.62 15.19 9.44
C TRP A 62 -2.82 15.61 7.98
N GLN A 63 -3.13 16.89 7.73
CA GLN A 63 -3.30 17.45 6.40
C GLN A 63 -2.01 17.31 5.57
N SER A 64 -0.87 17.70 6.11
CA SER A 64 0.41 17.67 5.40
C SER A 64 0.84 16.24 5.07
N GLU A 65 0.74 15.33 6.02
CA GLU A 65 1.09 13.92 5.83
C GLU A 65 0.14 13.22 4.84
N PHE A 66 -1.17 13.52 4.89
CA PHE A 66 -2.10 12.99 3.89
C PHE A 66 -1.79 13.49 2.48
N LEU A 67 -1.48 14.78 2.34
CA LEU A 67 -1.11 15.34 1.05
C LEU A 67 0.18 14.72 0.52
N GLN A 68 1.18 14.51 1.38
CA GLN A 68 2.43 13.84 1.05
C GLN A 68 2.19 12.39 0.59
N LEU A 69 1.44 11.60 1.36
CA LEU A 69 1.13 10.21 1.01
C LEU A 69 0.34 10.11 -0.28
N LEU A 70 -0.66 10.98 -0.46
CA LEU A 70 -1.45 11.05 -1.69
C LEU A 70 -0.57 11.40 -2.88
N TRP A 71 0.30 12.42 -2.75
CA TRP A 71 1.22 12.80 -3.81
C TRP A 71 2.21 11.69 -4.14
N GLN A 72 2.72 10.99 -3.14
CA GLN A 72 3.64 9.87 -3.34
C GLN A 72 2.96 8.71 -4.06
N VAL A 73 1.77 8.27 -3.60
CA VAL A 73 1.04 7.16 -4.22
C VAL A 73 0.55 7.53 -5.62
N ALA A 74 -0.06 8.70 -5.78
CA ALA A 74 -0.55 9.17 -7.07
C ALA A 74 0.59 9.43 -8.05
N GLY A 75 1.68 10.06 -7.59
CA GLY A 75 2.87 10.31 -8.40
C GLY A 75 3.54 9.02 -8.86
N LEU A 76 3.74 8.06 -7.96
CA LEU A 76 4.27 6.74 -8.33
C LEU A 76 3.31 5.99 -9.27
N ALA A 77 2.01 6.01 -9.00
CA ALA A 77 1.01 5.38 -9.87
C ALA A 77 1.01 6.01 -11.28
N LEU A 78 1.10 7.35 -11.37
CA LEU A 78 1.21 8.07 -12.65
C LEU A 78 2.51 7.72 -13.38
N LEU A 79 3.66 7.71 -12.68
CA LEU A 79 4.94 7.33 -13.28
C LEU A 79 4.95 5.88 -13.75
N LEU A 80 4.33 4.96 -13.00
CA LEU A 80 4.16 3.57 -13.44
C LEU A 80 3.24 3.48 -14.66
N HIS A 81 2.15 4.25 -14.68
CA HIS A 81 1.18 4.23 -15.77
C HIS A 81 1.72 4.85 -17.07
N VAL A 82 2.42 5.98 -16.97
CA VAL A 82 2.95 6.75 -18.11
C VAL A 82 4.34 6.28 -18.52
N GLY A 83 5.13 5.77 -17.58
CA GLY A 83 6.58 5.64 -17.70
C GLY A 83 7.16 4.25 -17.47
N SER A 84 6.39 3.17 -17.55
CA SER A 84 6.95 1.81 -17.55
C SER A 84 6.91 1.13 -18.94
N PRO A 85 7.78 1.54 -19.88
CA PRO A 85 8.14 0.67 -20.99
C PRO A 85 8.83 -0.62 -20.48
N GLN A 86 9.60 -0.54 -19.39
CA GLN A 86 10.38 -1.68 -18.89
C GLN A 86 9.55 -2.87 -18.38
N SER A 87 8.33 -2.66 -17.85
CA SER A 87 7.49 -3.79 -17.43
C SER A 87 6.85 -4.48 -18.63
N LYS A 88 6.35 -3.72 -19.62
CA LYS A 88 5.77 -4.29 -20.84
C LYS A 88 6.85 -4.93 -21.71
N GLU A 89 7.95 -4.23 -21.96
CA GLU A 89 9.09 -4.78 -22.71
C GLU A 89 9.77 -5.96 -22.00
N GLY A 90 9.69 -6.02 -20.66
CA GLY A 90 10.21 -7.14 -19.88
C GLY A 90 9.39 -8.41 -20.09
N ASP A 91 8.07 -8.29 -19.93
CA ASP A 91 7.14 -9.41 -20.07
C ASP A 91 7.03 -9.86 -21.53
N ASP A 92 6.85 -8.93 -22.48
CA ASP A 92 6.78 -9.24 -23.91
C ASP A 92 8.07 -9.92 -24.40
N ARG A 93 9.24 -9.48 -23.90
CA ARG A 93 10.54 -10.10 -24.24
C ARG A 93 10.72 -11.46 -23.56
N MET A 94 10.16 -11.67 -22.38
CA MET A 94 10.17 -12.97 -21.71
C MET A 94 9.29 -13.96 -22.47
N GLU A 95 8.08 -13.54 -22.84
CA GLU A 95 7.13 -14.31 -23.64
C GLU A 95 7.74 -14.72 -24.98
N ALA A 96 8.32 -13.77 -25.73
CA ALA A 96 9.00 -14.07 -26.98
C ALA A 96 10.17 -15.08 -26.84
N LYS A 97 10.87 -15.06 -25.70
CA LYS A 97 11.93 -16.05 -25.41
C LYS A 97 11.35 -17.43 -25.07
N LEU A 98 10.28 -17.48 -24.30
CA LEU A 98 9.60 -18.73 -23.95
C LEU A 98 9.01 -19.40 -25.19
N ASP A 99 8.39 -18.62 -26.07
CA ASP A 99 7.88 -19.08 -27.36
C ASP A 99 8.99 -19.68 -28.24
N ALA A 100 10.14 -18.99 -28.32
CA ALA A 100 11.29 -19.48 -29.07
C ALA A 100 11.81 -20.81 -28.49
N ILE A 101 11.81 -20.96 -27.16
CA ILE A 101 12.16 -22.22 -26.51
C ILE A 101 11.12 -23.30 -26.82
N LEU A 102 9.82 -23.01 -26.71
CA LEU A 102 8.75 -23.97 -26.94
C LEU A 102 8.80 -24.52 -28.36
N ARG A 103 8.97 -23.63 -29.35
CA ARG A 103 9.17 -23.99 -30.76
C ARG A 103 10.44 -24.82 -30.99
N SER A 104 11.49 -24.61 -30.19
CA SER A 104 12.72 -25.41 -30.27
C SER A 104 12.58 -26.82 -29.67
N VAL A 105 11.74 -26.98 -28.64
CA VAL A 105 11.55 -28.24 -27.91
C VAL A 105 10.53 -29.15 -28.58
N ASP A 106 9.39 -28.60 -29.01
CA ASP A 106 8.33 -29.35 -29.70
C ASP A 106 7.76 -28.55 -30.87
N PRO A 107 8.41 -28.58 -32.05
CA PRO A 107 8.00 -27.80 -33.21
C PRO A 107 6.61 -28.16 -33.76
N LYS A 108 6.06 -29.33 -33.40
CA LYS A 108 4.80 -29.82 -33.97
C LYS A 108 3.58 -29.31 -33.21
N GLU A 109 3.68 -29.22 -31.87
CA GLU A 109 2.58 -28.80 -31.02
C GLU A 109 2.77 -27.38 -30.43
N ALA A 110 3.96 -26.77 -30.57
CA ALA A 110 4.26 -25.47 -29.96
C ALA A 110 3.24 -24.37 -30.30
N ASP A 111 2.93 -24.17 -31.59
CA ASP A 111 2.02 -23.09 -31.99
C ASP A 111 0.59 -23.33 -31.48
N ARG A 112 0.15 -24.59 -31.38
CA ARG A 112 -1.16 -24.94 -30.80
C ARG A 112 -1.21 -24.64 -29.31
N LEU A 113 -0.13 -24.94 -28.57
CA LEU A 113 -0.05 -24.67 -27.13
C LEU A 113 0.00 -23.17 -26.84
N ILE A 114 0.80 -22.41 -27.61
CA ILE A 114 0.87 -20.95 -27.51
C ILE A 114 -0.53 -20.35 -27.74
N ASP A 115 -1.20 -20.74 -28.83
CA ASP A 115 -2.56 -20.29 -29.14
C ASP A 115 -3.59 -20.65 -28.05
N GLU A 116 -3.44 -21.80 -27.40
CA GLU A 116 -4.31 -22.21 -26.28
C GLU A 116 -4.05 -21.34 -25.04
N ILE A 117 -2.79 -21.09 -24.71
CA ILE A 117 -2.40 -20.23 -23.60
C ILE A 117 -2.90 -18.80 -23.85
N ASP A 118 -2.63 -18.24 -25.02
CA ASP A 118 -3.05 -16.88 -25.36
C ASP A 118 -4.57 -16.71 -25.28
N ARG A 119 -5.35 -17.67 -25.80
CA ARG A 119 -6.82 -17.63 -25.68
C ARG A 119 -7.30 -17.68 -24.24
N ASP A 120 -6.63 -18.46 -23.39
CA ASP A 120 -6.99 -18.59 -21.98
C ASP A 120 -6.65 -17.32 -21.15
N TYR A 121 -5.67 -16.53 -21.59
CA TYR A 121 -5.19 -15.33 -20.89
C TYR A 121 -5.51 -14.00 -21.60
N ALA A 122 -6.11 -14.01 -22.79
CA ALA A 122 -6.49 -12.83 -23.57
C ALA A 122 -7.50 -11.90 -22.84
N GLY A 123 -8.11 -12.35 -21.75
CA GLY A 123 -9.09 -11.61 -20.96
C GLY A 123 -8.59 -11.21 -19.57
N ARG A 124 -7.75 -10.17 -19.50
CA ARG A 124 -7.19 -9.56 -18.26
C ARG A 124 -6.16 -10.43 -17.52
N HIS A 125 -5.12 -9.74 -17.02
CA HIS A 125 -4.15 -10.22 -16.04
C HIS A 125 -4.81 -10.67 -14.72
N THR A 126 -5.50 -11.81 -14.74
CA THR A 126 -6.01 -12.46 -13.54
C THR A 126 -5.79 -13.97 -13.66
N ASP A 127 -4.91 -14.43 -12.80
CA ASP A 127 -4.40 -15.79 -12.60
C ASP A 127 -5.52 -16.79 -12.24
N HIS A 128 -6.33 -17.21 -13.22
CA HIS A 128 -7.44 -18.13 -12.99
C HIS A 128 -7.07 -19.62 -13.11
N ARG A 129 -5.96 -19.98 -13.78
CA ARG A 129 -5.56 -21.40 -13.97
C ARG A 129 -4.86 -22.01 -12.75
N TYR A 130 -4.11 -21.24 -11.94
CA TYR A 130 -3.43 -21.78 -10.75
C TYR A 130 -4.41 -22.43 -9.77
N ILE A 131 -5.61 -21.84 -9.61
CA ILE A 131 -6.65 -22.36 -8.70
C ILE A 131 -7.31 -23.63 -9.25
N GLN A 132 -7.54 -23.72 -10.56
CA GLN A 132 -8.20 -24.89 -11.17
C GLN A 132 -7.29 -26.13 -11.23
N GLN A 133 -5.98 -25.95 -11.45
CA GLN A 133 -5.05 -27.08 -11.48
C GLN A 133 -4.82 -27.70 -10.09
N ILE A 134 -4.84 -26.90 -9.02
CA ILE A 134 -4.78 -27.41 -7.64
C ILE A 134 -6.03 -28.23 -7.33
N GLN A 135 -7.22 -27.77 -7.72
CA GLN A 135 -8.47 -28.51 -7.49
C GLN A 135 -8.56 -29.83 -8.26
N LYS A 136 -7.93 -29.93 -9.44
CA LYS A 136 -7.88 -31.19 -10.20
C LYS A 136 -6.85 -32.19 -9.66
N ARG A 137 -5.90 -31.74 -8.84
CA ARG A 137 -4.83 -32.58 -8.25
C ARG A 137 -5.10 -32.93 -6.77
N ALA A 138 -6.19 -32.45 -6.19
CA ALA A 138 -6.70 -32.79 -4.85
C ALA A 138 -7.87 -33.76 -4.98
#